data_AF-A0A2P5EAX9-F1
#
_entry.id   AF-A0A2P5EAX9-F1
#
_cell.length_a   1.000
_cell.length_b   1.000
_cell.length_c   1.000
_cell.angle_alpha   90.00
_cell.angle_beta   90.00
_cell.angle_gamma   90.00
#
_symmetry.space_group_name_H-M   'P 1'
#
loop_
_entity.id
_entity.type
_entity.pdbx_description
1 polymer ?
#
loop_
_entity_poly.entity_id
_entity_poly.type
_entity_poly.pdbx_seq_one_letter_code
_entity_poly.pdbx_strand_id
1 'polypeptide(L)'
;MKYTLSSRSSSNSNSTSVVIISYLIALLLLVGNTSADGECSEVNLCAEGYCCSKYGFCGNTDAYCGKDCLYQCPSPPPPSPPPPPFAPPPPISPDDVSTIISEALFEEMLPYRNDNRCHAVGFYTYDGFITAARRFPDFGRTGSLESRKRELAAFFGQTSHETTGGGGWDAPDGADHWGYCYVREAQPQSIYCDGDTITWPCVAGQSYYGRGPIQLTHNYNYGQAGEYFGLDLLSNPDLVAMHTWPIGSASMRGTLAC
;
A
#
# COMPACT_ATOMS: atom_id res chain seq x y z
N MET A 1 -90.33 0.63 57.44
CA MET A 1 -89.25 -0.37 57.27
C MET A 1 -88.61 -0.14 55.90
N LYS A 2 -87.29 -0.18 55.83
CA LYS A 2 -86.44 0.28 54.72
C LYS A 2 -86.72 -0.51 53.44
N TYR A 3 -87.01 0.17 52.33
CA TYR A 3 -86.92 -0.39 50.98
C TYR A 3 -85.57 0.01 50.40
N THR A 4 -84.66 -0.97 50.32
CA THR A 4 -83.32 -0.82 49.77
C THR A 4 -83.41 -1.00 48.25
N LEU A 5 -83.04 0.02 47.48
CA LEU A 5 -82.90 -0.05 46.03
C LEU A 5 -81.72 -0.94 45.65
N SER A 6 -81.99 -2.02 44.92
CA SER A 6 -80.97 -2.82 44.25
C SER A 6 -80.47 -2.05 43.03
N SER A 7 -79.29 -1.43 43.13
CA SER A 7 -78.59 -0.86 42.00
C SER A 7 -77.72 -1.95 41.36
N ARG A 8 -78.07 -2.34 40.14
CA ARG A 8 -77.31 -3.25 39.31
C ARG A 8 -76.07 -2.50 38.81
N SER A 9 -74.91 -2.72 39.42
CA SER A 9 -73.63 -2.24 38.90
C SER A 9 -73.31 -3.03 37.63
N SER A 10 -73.61 -2.46 36.45
CA SER A 10 -73.03 -2.92 35.20
C SER A 10 -71.53 -2.64 35.26
N SER A 11 -70.77 -3.66 35.65
CA SER A 11 -69.31 -3.66 35.54
C SER A 11 -68.97 -3.51 34.07
N ASN A 12 -68.64 -2.29 33.65
CA ASN A 12 -68.34 -1.97 32.26
C ASN A 12 -66.88 -2.38 31.97
N SER A 13 -66.60 -3.68 32.02
CA SER A 13 -65.29 -4.31 31.78
C SER A 13 -64.80 -4.15 30.33
N ASN A 14 -65.61 -3.52 29.48
CA ASN A 14 -65.31 -3.29 28.07
C ASN A 14 -64.54 -1.98 27.85
N SER A 15 -64.54 -1.04 28.79
CA SER A 15 -63.99 0.30 28.51
C SER A 15 -62.47 0.38 28.70
N THR A 16 -61.88 -0.36 29.64
CA THR A 16 -60.43 -0.39 29.84
C THR A 16 -59.72 -1.31 28.84
N SER A 17 -60.31 -2.47 28.54
CA SER A 17 -59.78 -3.41 27.53
C SER A 17 -59.77 -2.83 26.12
N VAL A 18 -60.81 -2.08 25.71
CA VAL A 18 -60.84 -1.44 24.38
C VAL A 18 -59.79 -0.34 24.27
N VAL A 19 -59.55 0.42 25.35
CA VAL A 19 -58.51 1.46 25.35
C VAL A 19 -57.11 0.84 25.26
N ILE A 20 -56.83 -0.23 26.01
CA ILE A 20 -55.54 -0.93 25.95
C ILE A 20 -55.34 -1.59 24.57
N ILE A 21 -56.36 -2.24 24.02
CA ILE A 21 -56.30 -2.84 22.68
C ILE A 21 -56.10 -1.77 21.61
N SER A 22 -56.78 -0.62 21.71
CA SER A 22 -56.59 0.49 20.78
C SER A 22 -55.20 1.13 20.90
N TYR A 23 -54.63 1.21 22.10
CA TYR A 23 -53.27 1.71 22.32
C TYR A 23 -52.21 0.71 21.85
N LEU A 24 -52.45 -0.60 22.03
CA LEU A 24 -51.58 -1.66 21.51
C LEU A 24 -51.66 -1.77 19.99
N ILE A 25 -52.84 -1.61 19.38
CA ILE A 25 -53.00 -1.54 17.92
C ILE A 25 -52.37 -0.25 17.38
N ALA A 26 -52.49 0.89 18.07
CA ALA A 26 -51.80 2.12 17.69
C ALA A 26 -50.27 2.01 17.85
N LEU A 27 -49.78 1.31 18.87
CA LEU A 27 -48.36 0.98 19.02
C LEU A 27 -47.91 0.03 17.90
N LEU A 28 -48.71 -0.99 17.56
CA LEU A 28 -48.45 -1.94 16.44
C LEU A 28 -48.46 -1.25 15.07
N LEU A 29 -49.30 -0.23 14.88
CA LEU A 29 -49.39 0.58 13.66
C LEU A 29 -48.29 1.66 13.59
N LEU A 30 -47.63 1.98 14.71
CA LEU A 30 -46.41 2.81 14.75
C LEU A 30 -45.14 1.97 14.53
N VAL A 31 -45.22 0.65 14.66
CA VAL A 31 -44.18 -0.28 14.16
C VAL A 31 -44.51 -0.67 12.72
N GLY A 32 -44.50 0.32 11.83
CA GLY A 32 -44.45 0.04 10.39
C GLY A 32 -43.18 -0.72 10.06
N ASN A 33 -43.31 -1.84 9.37
CA ASN A 33 -42.19 -2.64 8.89
C ASN A 33 -41.25 -1.79 8.00
N THR A 34 -40.07 -1.51 8.55
CA THR A 34 -38.73 -1.37 7.93
C THR A 34 -38.61 -1.10 6.42
N SER A 35 -37.92 -0.01 6.07
CA SER A 35 -36.64 -0.12 5.33
C SER A 35 -35.76 1.11 5.61
N ALA A 36 -35.25 1.23 6.84
CA ALA A 36 -34.04 2.01 7.09
C ALA A 36 -32.77 1.16 6.87
N ASP A 37 -32.93 0.00 6.23
CA ASP A 37 -31.86 -0.85 5.74
C ASP A 37 -31.75 -0.48 4.26
N GLY A 38 -30.86 0.46 3.96
CA GLY A 38 -30.77 1.05 2.63
C GLY A 38 -30.34 0.00 1.63
N GLU A 39 -31.27 -0.71 1.00
CA GLU A 39 -30.97 -1.58 -0.14
C GLU A 39 -31.10 -0.80 -1.46
N CYS A 40 -30.25 -1.14 -2.42
CA CYS A 40 -30.17 -0.50 -3.72
C CYS A 40 -30.00 -1.51 -4.85
N SER A 41 -30.51 -1.12 -6.02
CA SER A 41 -30.51 -1.92 -7.25
C SER A 41 -30.54 -0.99 -8.47
N GLU A 42 -30.58 -1.57 -9.67
CA GLU A 42 -30.67 -0.82 -10.94
C GLU A 42 -31.87 0.15 -10.98
N VAL A 43 -32.98 -0.23 -10.35
CA VAL A 43 -34.23 0.55 -10.34
C VAL A 43 -34.48 1.29 -9.04
N ASN A 44 -33.64 1.07 -8.02
CA ASN A 44 -33.76 1.71 -6.71
C ASN A 44 -32.40 2.28 -6.28
N LEU A 45 -32.18 3.55 -6.55
CA LEU A 45 -30.93 4.24 -6.23
C LEU A 45 -30.93 4.75 -4.79
N CYS A 46 -29.74 4.83 -4.19
CA CYS A 46 -29.54 5.43 -2.87
C CYS A 46 -29.82 6.94 -2.87
N ALA A 47 -30.04 7.50 -1.68
CA ALA A 47 -30.15 8.95 -1.50
C ALA A 47 -28.89 9.70 -1.98
N GLU A 48 -29.03 10.99 -2.27
CA GLU A 48 -27.93 11.84 -2.71
C GLU A 48 -26.75 11.79 -1.72
N GLY A 49 -25.54 11.59 -2.23
CA GLY A 49 -24.32 11.43 -1.42
C GLY A 49 -24.08 10.02 -0.86
N TYR A 50 -24.89 9.03 -1.23
CA TYR A 50 -24.71 7.62 -0.87
C TYR A 50 -24.47 6.75 -2.11
N CYS A 51 -23.61 5.76 -1.95
CA CYS A 51 -23.23 4.79 -2.99
C CYS A 51 -23.91 3.45 -2.74
N CYS A 52 -24.16 2.72 -3.82
CA CYS A 52 -24.67 1.36 -3.76
C CYS A 52 -23.52 0.35 -3.76
N SER A 53 -23.31 -0.35 -2.64
CA SER A 53 -22.32 -1.42 -2.52
C SER A 53 -22.63 -2.61 -3.43
N LYS A 54 -21.63 -3.48 -3.68
CA LYS A 54 -21.83 -4.77 -4.37
C LYS A 54 -22.85 -5.70 -3.74
N TYR A 55 -23.14 -5.50 -2.46
CA TYR A 55 -24.11 -6.30 -1.73
C TYR A 55 -25.53 -5.74 -1.86
N GLY A 56 -25.72 -4.67 -2.63
CA GLY A 56 -27.01 -4.03 -2.83
C GLY A 56 -27.44 -3.21 -1.64
N PHE A 57 -26.49 -2.57 -0.92
CA PHE A 57 -26.78 -1.67 0.19
C PHE A 57 -26.20 -0.26 -0.01
N CYS A 58 -26.85 0.74 0.56
CA CYS A 58 -26.55 2.16 0.52
C CYS A 58 -25.70 2.58 1.71
N GLY A 59 -24.63 3.31 1.43
CA GLY A 59 -23.76 3.89 2.46
C GLY A 59 -22.81 4.90 1.84
N ASN A 60 -22.10 5.64 2.68
CA ASN A 60 -21.20 6.72 2.26
C ASN A 60 -19.75 6.51 2.73
N THR A 61 -19.42 5.29 3.14
CA THR A 61 -18.05 4.89 3.49
C THR A 61 -17.44 4.09 2.34
N ASP A 62 -16.14 3.83 2.40
CA ASP A 62 -15.41 3.05 1.39
C ASP A 62 -16.00 1.65 1.16
N ALA A 63 -16.63 1.05 2.18
CA ALA A 63 -17.31 -0.24 2.05
C ALA A 63 -18.48 -0.22 1.06
N TYR A 64 -19.05 0.97 0.81
CA TYR A 64 -20.20 1.18 -0.07
C TYR A 64 -19.81 1.89 -1.38
N CYS A 65 -18.88 2.84 -1.29
CA CYS A 65 -18.44 3.68 -2.41
C CYS A 65 -17.16 3.17 -3.11
N GLY A 66 -16.58 2.06 -2.63
CA GLY A 66 -15.33 1.53 -3.13
C GLY A 66 -15.41 0.80 -4.48
N LYS A 67 -14.39 -0.01 -4.76
CA LYS A 67 -14.11 -0.64 -6.06
C LYS A 67 -15.26 -1.45 -6.68
N ASP A 68 -16.10 -2.07 -5.85
CA ASP A 68 -17.24 -2.89 -6.31
C ASP A 68 -18.60 -2.19 -6.15
N CYS A 69 -18.60 -0.87 -6.01
CA CYS A 69 -19.85 -0.10 -6.00
C CYS A 69 -20.61 -0.31 -7.33
N LEU A 70 -21.91 -0.59 -7.25
CA LEU A 70 -22.79 -0.84 -8.38
C LEU A 70 -23.33 0.45 -9.00
N TYR A 71 -23.72 1.42 -8.16
CA TYR A 71 -24.39 2.66 -8.58
C TYR A 71 -24.01 3.84 -7.68
N GLN A 72 -23.98 5.04 -8.27
CA GLN A 72 -23.65 6.31 -7.58
C GLN A 72 -22.24 6.33 -6.95
N CYS A 73 -21.30 5.70 -7.63
CA CYS A 73 -19.92 5.56 -7.18
C CYS A 73 -19.10 6.83 -7.47
N PRO A 74 -18.10 7.16 -6.64
CA PRO A 74 -17.16 8.23 -6.93
C PRO A 74 -16.46 7.96 -8.26
N SER A 75 -16.29 9.00 -9.08
CA SER A 75 -15.38 8.88 -10.22
C SER A 75 -13.97 8.60 -9.68
N PRO A 76 -13.20 7.66 -10.29
CA PRO A 76 -11.82 7.46 -9.88
C PRO A 76 -11.08 8.80 -9.93
N PRO A 77 -10.18 9.09 -8.97
CA PRO A 77 -9.39 10.30 -9.03
C PRO A 77 -8.65 10.32 -10.38
N PRO A 78 -8.56 11.49 -11.04
CA PRO A 78 -7.80 11.60 -12.27
C PRO A 78 -6.36 11.11 -12.00
N PRO A 79 -5.74 10.40 -12.96
CA PRO A 79 -4.36 9.94 -12.80
C PRO A 79 -3.48 11.13 -12.42
N SER A 80 -2.63 10.93 -11.42
CA SER A 80 -1.65 11.93 -10.99
C SER A 80 -0.90 12.44 -12.23
N PRO A 81 -0.67 13.75 -12.38
CA PRO A 81 0.18 14.24 -13.45
C PRO A 81 1.53 13.51 -13.40
N PRO A 82 2.12 13.17 -14.56
CA PRO A 82 3.43 12.53 -14.58
C PRO A 82 4.41 13.39 -13.78
N PRO A 83 5.36 12.77 -13.04
CA PRO A 83 6.32 13.52 -12.27
C PRO A 83 7.01 14.57 -13.17
N PRO A 84 7.38 15.74 -12.63
CA PRO A 84 8.20 16.68 -13.38
C PRO A 84 9.45 15.95 -13.90
N PRO A 85 9.93 16.28 -15.12
CA PRO A 85 11.14 15.69 -15.65
C PRO A 85 12.26 15.83 -14.63
N PHE A 86 12.93 14.71 -14.35
CA PHE A 86 13.94 14.60 -13.31
C PHE A 86 14.92 15.76 -13.40
N ALA A 87 14.98 16.56 -12.32
CA ALA A 87 15.95 17.62 -12.24
C ALA A 87 17.35 17.01 -12.43
N PRO A 88 18.25 17.69 -13.17
CA PRO A 88 19.65 17.29 -13.24
C PRO A 88 20.19 17.08 -11.82
N PRO A 89 21.06 16.07 -11.60
CA PRO A 89 21.64 15.85 -10.28
C PRO A 89 22.29 17.15 -9.78
N PRO A 90 22.06 17.54 -8.52
CA PRO A 90 22.66 18.75 -7.98
C PRO A 90 24.20 18.68 -8.06
N PRO A 91 24.89 19.82 -8.12
CA PRO A 91 26.35 19.87 -8.08
C PRO A 91 26.90 19.12 -6.86
N ILE A 92 28.07 18.50 -7.02
CA ILE A 92 28.75 17.78 -5.93
C ILE A 92 29.01 18.75 -4.77
N SER A 93 28.35 18.50 -3.64
CA SER A 93 28.52 19.25 -2.40
C SER A 93 29.72 18.70 -1.60
N PRO A 94 30.39 19.50 -0.76
CA PRO A 94 31.35 18.99 0.23
C PRO A 94 30.77 17.92 1.16
N ASP A 95 29.44 17.89 1.30
CA ASP A 95 28.70 16.90 2.07
C ASP A 95 28.10 15.79 1.18
N ASP A 96 28.52 15.63 -0.07
CA ASP A 96 28.01 14.56 -0.94
C ASP A 96 28.37 13.18 -0.38
N VAL A 97 27.48 12.20 -0.58
CA VAL A 97 27.69 10.81 -0.12
C VAL A 97 29.01 10.23 -0.65
N SER A 98 29.44 10.65 -1.86
CA SER A 98 30.70 10.21 -2.45
C SER A 98 31.95 10.61 -1.65
N THR A 99 31.83 11.56 -0.71
CA THR A 99 32.93 11.96 0.17
C THR A 99 33.16 11.00 1.33
N ILE A 100 32.15 10.19 1.67
CA ILE A 100 32.23 9.16 2.73
C ILE A 100 32.43 7.78 2.10
N ILE A 101 31.64 7.45 1.08
CA ILE A 101 31.73 6.18 0.35
C ILE A 101 32.37 6.47 -1.00
N SER A 102 33.68 6.24 -1.09
CA SER A 102 34.39 6.23 -2.37
C SER A 102 34.05 4.97 -3.15
N GLU A 103 34.32 4.97 -4.46
CA GLU A 103 34.18 3.77 -5.29
C GLU A 103 35.02 2.61 -4.73
N ALA A 104 36.27 2.87 -4.35
CA ALA A 104 37.13 1.85 -3.75
C ALA A 104 36.54 1.25 -2.46
N LEU A 105 35.94 2.07 -1.59
CA LEU A 105 35.29 1.59 -0.37
C LEU A 105 34.01 0.81 -0.69
N PHE A 106 33.23 1.22 -1.70
CA PHE A 106 32.07 0.47 -2.17
C PHE A 106 32.45 -0.93 -2.68
N GLU A 107 33.53 -1.01 -3.47
CA GLU A 107 34.08 -2.29 -3.94
C GLU A 107 34.62 -3.15 -2.79
N GLU A 108 35.25 -2.54 -1.78
CA GLU A 108 35.74 -3.22 -0.58
C GLU A 108 34.59 -3.75 0.29
N MET A 109 33.51 -2.97 0.43
CA MET A 109 32.33 -3.36 1.23
C MET A 109 31.49 -4.46 0.57
N LEU A 110 31.47 -4.54 -0.76
CA LEU A 110 30.65 -5.49 -1.52
C LEU A 110 31.49 -6.33 -2.50
N PRO A 111 32.47 -7.10 -1.99
CA PRO A 111 33.53 -7.69 -2.83
C PRO A 111 33.04 -8.83 -3.72
N TYR A 112 32.05 -9.62 -3.27
CA TYR A 112 31.56 -10.79 -4.02
C TYR A 112 30.27 -10.56 -4.81
N ARG A 113 29.70 -9.35 -4.82
CA ARG A 113 28.42 -9.08 -5.53
C ARG A 113 28.46 -9.38 -7.04
N ASN A 114 29.65 -9.33 -7.63
CA ASN A 114 29.92 -9.62 -9.04
C ASN A 114 30.56 -11.00 -9.27
N ASP A 115 30.66 -11.84 -8.23
CA ASP A 115 31.08 -13.22 -8.37
C ASP A 115 30.09 -13.98 -9.26
N ASN A 116 30.57 -14.94 -10.05
CA ASN A 116 29.74 -15.68 -11.00
C ASN A 116 28.68 -16.58 -10.33
N ARG A 117 28.79 -16.82 -9.01
CA ARG A 117 27.77 -17.50 -8.20
C ARG A 117 26.59 -16.61 -7.87
N CYS A 118 26.70 -15.30 -8.08
CA CYS A 118 25.62 -14.35 -7.83
C CYS A 118 24.65 -14.22 -9.00
N HIS A 119 23.45 -13.76 -8.67
CA HIS A 119 22.32 -13.58 -9.59
C HIS A 119 22.07 -12.11 -9.95
N ALA A 120 22.95 -11.22 -9.51
CA ALA A 120 22.94 -9.78 -9.76
C ALA A 120 24.27 -9.27 -10.34
N VAL A 121 25.04 -10.12 -11.01
CA VAL A 121 26.37 -9.76 -11.57
C VAL A 121 26.26 -8.54 -12.48
N GLY A 122 27.02 -7.50 -12.16
CA GLY A 122 27.04 -6.23 -12.88
C GLY A 122 25.83 -5.32 -12.61
N PHE A 123 24.88 -5.75 -11.77
CA PHE A 123 23.65 -4.98 -11.51
C PHE A 123 23.90 -3.78 -10.60
N TYR A 124 24.60 -4.01 -9.48
CA TYR A 124 24.85 -2.99 -8.47
C TYR A 124 26.19 -2.31 -8.71
N THR A 125 26.12 -1.06 -9.18
CA THR A 125 27.30 -0.24 -9.51
C THR A 125 27.42 0.94 -8.56
N TYR A 126 28.66 1.40 -8.34
CA TYR A 126 28.91 2.60 -7.55
C TYR A 126 28.18 3.83 -8.12
N ASP A 127 28.26 4.04 -9.44
CA ASP A 127 27.54 5.10 -10.13
C ASP A 127 26.02 5.01 -9.94
N GLY A 128 25.47 3.80 -9.96
CA GLY A 128 24.07 3.54 -9.65
C GLY A 128 23.70 3.98 -8.23
N PHE A 129 24.52 3.61 -7.24
CA PHE A 129 24.34 4.00 -5.85
C PHE A 129 24.43 5.52 -5.66
N ILE A 130 25.49 6.18 -6.13
CA ILE A 130 25.66 7.64 -5.99
C ILE A 130 24.57 8.40 -6.72
N THR A 131 24.16 7.91 -7.91
CA THR A 131 23.01 8.46 -8.62
C THR A 131 21.79 8.39 -7.73
N ALA A 132 21.41 7.22 -7.22
CA ALA A 132 20.23 7.06 -6.38
C ALA A 132 20.31 7.88 -5.08
N ALA A 133 21.43 7.82 -4.35
CA ALA A 133 21.65 8.54 -3.09
C ALA A 133 21.45 10.07 -3.23
N ARG A 134 21.86 10.65 -4.36
CA ARG A 134 21.67 12.09 -4.61
C ARG A 134 20.21 12.53 -4.70
N ARG A 135 19.25 11.60 -4.89
CA ARG A 135 17.81 11.88 -4.96
C ARG A 135 17.21 12.05 -3.56
N PHE A 136 17.90 11.57 -2.54
CA PHE A 136 17.54 11.71 -1.15
C PHE A 136 18.50 12.73 -0.49
N PRO A 137 18.17 14.04 -0.47
CA PRO A 137 19.04 15.12 -0.02
C PRO A 137 19.64 14.93 1.38
N ASP A 138 18.92 14.23 2.25
CA ASP A 138 19.31 14.04 3.65
C ASP A 138 20.07 12.73 3.91
N PHE A 139 19.96 11.76 2.99
CA PHE A 139 20.56 10.43 3.11
C PHE A 139 22.07 10.49 3.09
N GLY A 140 22.71 10.03 4.16
CA GLY A 140 24.17 10.05 4.34
C GLY A 140 24.72 11.48 4.51
N ARG A 141 23.86 12.47 4.73
CA ARG A 141 24.20 13.90 4.72
C ARG A 141 23.77 14.66 5.97
N THR A 142 23.04 14.00 6.86
CA THR A 142 22.50 14.63 8.07
C THR A 142 23.35 14.33 9.31
N GLY A 143 23.64 15.37 10.09
CA GLY A 143 24.32 15.25 11.39
C GLY A 143 25.85 15.14 11.30
N SER A 144 26.45 14.55 12.34
CA SER A 144 27.91 14.42 12.44
C SER A 144 28.48 13.47 11.36
N LEU A 145 29.79 13.57 11.07
CA LEU A 145 30.45 12.62 10.17
C LEU A 145 30.24 11.16 10.62
N GLU A 146 30.31 10.90 11.93
CA GLU A 146 30.09 9.56 12.49
C GLU A 146 28.64 9.09 12.36
N SER A 147 27.67 10.01 12.47
CA SER A 147 26.25 9.71 12.20
C SER A 147 26.03 9.33 10.74
N ARG A 148 26.61 10.09 9.81
CA ARG A 148 26.51 9.84 8.37
C ARG A 148 27.15 8.50 7.97
N LYS A 149 28.35 8.20 8.49
CA LYS A 149 28.99 6.88 8.31
C LYS A 149 28.11 5.75 8.84
N ARG A 150 27.50 5.95 10.02
CA ARG A 150 26.64 4.94 10.65
C ARG A 150 25.36 4.71 9.86
N GLU A 151 24.73 5.76 9.33
CA GLU A 151 23.57 5.66 8.45
C GLU A 151 23.89 4.83 7.20
N LEU A 152 25.00 5.13 6.53
CA LEU A 152 25.44 4.41 5.33
C LEU A 152 25.80 2.96 5.65
N ALA A 153 26.52 2.72 6.75
CA ALA A 153 26.83 1.36 7.21
C ALA A 153 25.56 0.56 7.57
N ALA A 154 24.56 1.19 8.18
CA ALA A 154 23.29 0.55 8.50
C ALA A 154 22.49 0.23 7.21
N PHE A 155 22.45 1.16 6.26
CA PHE A 155 21.82 0.96 4.96
C PHE A 155 22.45 -0.23 4.23
N PHE A 156 23.77 -0.25 4.07
CA PHE A 156 24.48 -1.35 3.43
C PHE A 156 24.34 -2.65 4.22
N GLY A 157 24.37 -2.61 5.56
CA GLY A 157 24.19 -3.80 6.39
C GLY A 157 22.82 -4.47 6.17
N GLN A 158 21.74 -3.69 6.19
CA GLN A 158 20.39 -4.22 5.98
C GLN A 158 20.19 -4.71 4.54
N THR A 159 20.53 -3.89 3.56
CA THR A 159 20.36 -4.27 2.14
C THR A 159 21.25 -5.44 1.73
N SER A 160 22.45 -5.57 2.31
CA SER A 160 23.29 -6.76 2.15
C SER A 160 22.64 -8.01 2.74
N HIS A 161 21.95 -7.90 3.88
CA HIS A 161 21.20 -9.01 4.45
C HIS A 161 20.07 -9.48 3.52
N GLU A 162 19.25 -8.55 3.03
CA GLU A 162 18.11 -8.85 2.14
C GLU A 162 18.54 -9.53 0.83
N THR A 163 19.77 -9.28 0.38
CA THR A 163 20.27 -9.73 -0.92
C THR A 163 21.45 -10.70 -0.83
N THR A 164 21.69 -11.29 0.35
CA THR A 164 22.89 -12.10 0.60
C THR A 164 22.91 -13.39 -0.20
N GLY A 165 24.08 -13.73 -0.75
CA GLY A 165 24.42 -15.04 -1.29
C GLY A 165 25.17 -15.96 -0.32
N GLY A 166 25.47 -15.49 0.90
CA GLY A 166 26.34 -16.18 1.86
C GLY A 166 25.65 -17.29 2.66
N GLY A 167 24.35 -17.51 2.48
CA GLY A 167 23.58 -18.52 3.19
C GLY A 167 23.76 -19.92 2.61
N GLY A 168 24.33 -20.84 3.40
CA GLY A 168 24.26 -22.29 3.13
C GLY A 168 25.51 -22.97 2.59
N TRP A 169 26.63 -22.26 2.44
CA TRP A 169 27.91 -22.80 1.94
C TRP A 169 29.10 -22.17 2.69
N ASP A 170 30.29 -22.78 2.62
CA ASP A 170 31.56 -22.21 3.09
C ASP A 170 31.93 -20.98 2.23
N ALA A 171 31.20 -19.88 2.43
CA ALA A 171 31.32 -18.65 1.68
C ALA A 171 32.74 -18.08 1.85
N PRO A 172 33.50 -17.88 0.77
CA PRO A 172 34.80 -17.23 0.83
C PRO A 172 34.72 -15.90 1.59
N ASP A 173 35.66 -15.71 2.51
CA ASP A 173 35.77 -14.57 3.44
C ASP A 173 34.60 -14.35 4.41
N GLY A 174 33.63 -15.27 4.45
CA GLY A 174 32.49 -15.23 5.37
C GLY A 174 31.22 -14.71 4.73
N ALA A 175 30.07 -15.08 5.30
CA ALA A 175 28.74 -14.82 4.73
C ALA A 175 28.37 -13.32 4.63
N ASP A 176 29.02 -12.47 5.42
CA ASP A 176 28.84 -11.01 5.44
C ASP A 176 29.46 -10.30 4.22
N HIS A 177 30.38 -10.95 3.50
CA HIS A 177 31.01 -10.40 2.29
C HIS A 177 30.18 -10.64 1.01
N TRP A 178 29.03 -11.30 1.15
CA TRP A 178 28.18 -11.81 0.06
C TRP A 178 26.87 -11.04 -0.11
N GLY A 179 26.78 -9.83 0.44
CA GLY A 179 25.66 -8.92 0.17
C GLY A 179 25.53 -8.55 -1.30
N TYR A 180 24.36 -8.09 -1.71
CA TYR A 180 24.07 -7.63 -3.08
C TYR A 180 24.24 -8.71 -4.17
N CYS A 181 24.11 -9.99 -3.78
CA CYS A 181 24.24 -11.13 -4.68
C CYS A 181 22.95 -11.40 -5.47
N TYR A 182 21.80 -10.97 -4.95
CA TYR A 182 20.48 -11.09 -5.61
C TYR A 182 19.86 -9.72 -5.92
N VAL A 183 19.11 -9.67 -7.02
CA VAL A 183 18.28 -8.51 -7.42
C VAL A 183 16.79 -8.82 -7.38
N ARG A 184 16.43 -10.10 -7.47
CA ARG A 184 15.07 -10.62 -7.36
C ARG A 184 15.07 -11.69 -6.29
N GLU A 185 13.95 -11.82 -5.60
CA GLU A 185 13.69 -12.93 -4.68
C GLU A 185 13.97 -14.26 -5.40
N ALA A 186 14.79 -15.12 -4.79
CA ALA A 186 15.28 -16.33 -5.44
C ALA A 186 14.17 -17.38 -5.65
N GLN A 187 13.23 -17.49 -4.70
CA GLN A 187 12.17 -18.50 -4.70
C GLN A 187 10.85 -17.90 -4.18
N PRO A 188 10.18 -17.05 -4.97
CA PRO A 188 8.91 -16.43 -4.56
C PRO A 188 7.83 -17.48 -4.31
N GLN A 189 7.24 -17.43 -3.11
CA GLN A 189 6.21 -18.38 -2.67
C GLN A 189 4.78 -17.93 -3.03
N SER A 190 4.62 -16.70 -3.52
CA SER A 190 3.35 -16.08 -3.90
C SER A 190 3.59 -14.97 -4.93
N ILE A 191 2.50 -14.39 -5.44
CA ILE A 191 2.55 -13.14 -6.22
C ILE A 191 2.62 -11.89 -5.31
N TYR A 192 2.56 -12.07 -3.99
CA TYR A 192 2.60 -10.99 -2.98
C TYR A 192 1.58 -9.89 -3.26
N CYS A 193 0.38 -10.33 -3.61
CA CYS A 193 -0.78 -9.48 -3.81
C CYS A 193 -1.65 -9.57 -2.57
N ASP A 194 -1.68 -8.49 -1.79
CA ASP A 194 -2.67 -8.32 -0.74
C ASP A 194 -3.91 -7.76 -1.43
N GLY A 195 -4.95 -8.59 -1.51
CA GLY A 195 -6.14 -8.37 -2.32
C GLY A 195 -6.71 -6.96 -2.18
N ASP A 196 -7.12 -6.37 -3.31
CA ASP A 196 -7.85 -5.10 -3.49
C ASP A 196 -7.74 -4.05 -2.37
N THR A 197 -6.51 -3.65 -2.02
CA THR A 197 -6.33 -2.30 -1.46
C THR A 197 -6.79 -1.31 -2.53
N ILE A 198 -7.75 -0.44 -2.20
CA ILE A 198 -8.36 0.49 -3.18
C ILE A 198 -7.29 1.40 -3.81
N THR A 199 -6.27 1.77 -3.03
CA THR A 199 -5.19 2.64 -3.48
C THR A 199 -4.20 1.92 -4.41
N TRP A 200 -3.87 0.65 -4.14
CA TRP A 200 -2.82 -0.10 -4.86
C TRP A 200 -3.31 -1.48 -5.29
N PRO A 201 -4.27 -1.55 -6.24
CA PRO A 201 -4.83 -2.81 -6.69
C PRO A 201 -3.80 -3.67 -7.43
N CYS A 202 -3.90 -4.98 -7.29
CA CYS A 202 -3.03 -5.88 -8.04
C CYS A 202 -3.38 -5.86 -9.53
N VAL A 203 -2.37 -5.73 -10.38
CA VAL A 203 -2.52 -5.75 -11.83
C VAL A 203 -2.45 -7.19 -12.34
N ALA A 204 -3.39 -7.57 -13.20
CA ALA A 204 -3.44 -8.92 -13.77
C ALA A 204 -2.13 -9.29 -14.47
N GLY A 205 -1.59 -10.46 -14.16
CA GLY A 205 -0.33 -10.94 -14.71
C GLY A 205 0.94 -10.38 -14.04
N GLN A 206 0.80 -9.49 -13.05
CA GLN A 206 1.93 -8.94 -12.31
C GLN A 206 2.19 -9.69 -10.99
N SER A 207 3.40 -9.55 -10.47
CA SER A 207 3.82 -10.12 -9.19
C SER A 207 4.75 -9.17 -8.45
N TYR A 208 4.54 -9.07 -7.14
CA TYR A 208 5.17 -8.08 -6.26
C TYR A 208 6.13 -8.74 -5.26
N TYR A 209 6.82 -9.81 -5.68
CA TYR A 209 7.92 -10.43 -4.94
C TYR A 209 9.09 -9.47 -4.76
N GLY A 210 10.03 -9.84 -3.89
CA GLY A 210 11.19 -9.01 -3.54
C GLY A 210 12.02 -8.59 -4.76
N ARG A 211 12.26 -7.29 -4.92
CA ARG A 211 13.19 -6.74 -5.93
C ARG A 211 14.07 -5.64 -5.34
N GLY A 212 15.28 -5.52 -5.86
CA GLY A 212 16.24 -4.48 -5.48
C GLY A 212 16.90 -4.69 -4.10
N PRO A 213 17.68 -3.69 -3.64
CA PRO A 213 18.46 -3.78 -2.40
C PRO A 213 17.66 -4.06 -1.15
N ILE A 214 16.47 -3.48 -0.98
CA ILE A 214 15.61 -3.73 0.19
C ILE A 214 14.63 -4.89 0.00
N GLN A 215 14.70 -5.59 -1.14
CA GLN A 215 13.71 -6.61 -1.53
C GLN A 215 12.27 -6.07 -1.41
N LEU A 216 11.98 -4.95 -2.10
CA LEU A 216 10.66 -4.33 -2.13
C LEU A 216 9.60 -5.38 -2.49
N THR A 217 8.63 -5.59 -1.59
CA THR A 217 7.64 -6.66 -1.67
C THR A 217 6.24 -6.13 -1.36
N HIS A 218 5.20 -6.73 -1.93
CA HIS A 218 3.77 -6.37 -1.86
C HIS A 218 3.32 -5.19 -2.74
N ASN A 219 2.17 -5.36 -3.39
CA ASN A 219 1.51 -4.38 -4.27
C ASN A 219 1.45 -2.96 -3.69
N TYR A 220 1.10 -2.82 -2.40
CA TYR A 220 1.00 -1.51 -1.77
C TYR A 220 2.35 -0.80 -1.58
N ASN A 221 3.45 -1.55 -1.43
CA ASN A 221 4.79 -0.96 -1.37
C ASN A 221 5.28 -0.55 -2.76
N TYR A 222 5.03 -1.38 -3.78
CA TYR A 222 5.27 -1.00 -5.18
C TYR A 222 4.47 0.23 -5.58
N GLY A 223 3.21 0.30 -5.17
CA GLY A 223 2.34 1.45 -5.38
C GLY A 223 2.89 2.74 -4.76
N GLN A 224 3.19 2.72 -3.46
CA GLN A 224 3.77 3.88 -2.75
C GLN A 224 5.13 4.31 -3.33
N ALA A 225 6.02 3.35 -3.62
CA ALA A 225 7.31 3.65 -4.24
C ALA A 225 7.10 4.25 -5.64
N GLY A 226 6.19 3.66 -6.42
CA GLY A 226 5.85 4.15 -7.75
C GLY A 226 5.31 5.56 -7.73
N GLU A 227 4.43 5.89 -6.79
CA GLU A 227 3.93 7.25 -6.58
C GLU A 227 5.06 8.24 -6.25
N TYR A 228 5.93 7.87 -5.31
CA TYR A 228 7.05 8.72 -4.88
C TYR A 228 8.03 9.01 -6.03
N PHE A 229 8.38 7.99 -6.81
CA PHE A 229 9.31 8.13 -7.94
C PHE A 229 8.63 8.54 -9.25
N GLY A 230 7.29 8.63 -9.25
CA GLY A 230 6.46 8.84 -10.43
C GLY A 230 6.69 7.79 -11.54
N LEU A 231 6.85 6.54 -11.13
CA LEU A 231 6.98 5.37 -11.98
C LEU A 231 5.75 4.48 -11.80
N ASP A 232 5.19 3.94 -12.89
CA ASP A 232 4.11 2.95 -12.79
C ASP A 232 4.66 1.57 -12.41
N LEU A 233 5.08 1.44 -11.16
CA LEU A 233 5.61 0.19 -10.59
C LEU A 233 4.52 -0.84 -10.29
N LEU A 234 3.24 -0.44 -10.28
CA LEU A 234 2.13 -1.34 -10.06
C LEU A 234 1.86 -2.18 -11.31
N SER A 235 1.90 -1.56 -12.49
CA SER A 235 1.81 -2.26 -13.79
C SER A 235 3.16 -2.75 -14.31
N ASN A 236 4.27 -2.16 -13.85
CA ASN A 236 5.63 -2.51 -14.30
C ASN A 236 6.59 -2.77 -13.11
N PRO A 237 6.30 -3.75 -12.23
CA PRO A 237 7.10 -3.99 -11.03
C PRO A 237 8.54 -4.43 -11.35
N ASP A 238 8.79 -5.04 -12.50
CA ASP A 238 10.13 -5.46 -12.91
C ASP A 238 11.10 -4.30 -13.16
N LEU A 239 10.58 -3.08 -13.32
CA LEU A 239 11.43 -1.91 -13.42
C LEU A 239 12.39 -1.86 -12.23
N VAL A 240 11.96 -2.16 -10.99
CA VAL A 240 12.80 -2.24 -9.76
C VAL A 240 14.08 -3.07 -9.94
N ALA A 241 14.06 -4.05 -10.83
CA ALA A 241 15.16 -4.96 -11.13
C ALA A 241 15.74 -4.77 -12.55
N MET A 242 15.68 -3.54 -13.09
CA MET A 242 16.26 -3.12 -14.36
C MET A 242 17.21 -1.92 -14.20
N HIS A 243 18.16 -1.79 -15.12
CA HIS A 243 19.11 -0.67 -15.16
C HIS A 243 18.59 0.58 -15.87
N THR A 244 17.47 0.48 -16.58
CA THR A 244 16.97 1.51 -17.49
C THR A 244 15.49 1.74 -17.26
N TRP A 245 15.14 3.00 -16.99
CA TRP A 245 13.76 3.44 -16.76
C TRP A 245 13.29 4.23 -17.97
N PRO A 246 12.14 3.86 -18.57
CA PRO A 246 11.50 4.71 -19.56
C PRO A 246 10.90 5.93 -18.85
N ILE A 247 11.46 7.11 -19.10
CA ILE A 247 10.96 8.37 -18.56
C ILE A 247 10.71 9.30 -19.75
N GLY A 248 9.45 9.36 -20.19
CA GLY A 248 9.09 10.05 -21.43
C GLY A 248 9.76 9.43 -22.65
N SER A 249 10.43 10.23 -23.48
CA SER A 249 11.20 9.77 -24.65
C SER A 249 12.67 9.44 -24.35
N ALA A 250 13.10 9.56 -23.09
CA ALA A 250 14.48 9.32 -22.67
C ALA A 250 14.60 8.06 -21.80
N SER A 251 15.75 7.39 -21.90
CA SER A 251 16.14 6.29 -21.02
C SER A 251 17.19 6.80 -20.04
N MET A 252 16.88 6.86 -18.75
CA MET A 252 17.92 7.07 -17.73
C MET A 252 18.49 5.74 -17.28
N ARG A 253 19.83 5.66 -17.22
CA ARG A 253 20.54 4.55 -16.59
C ARG A 253 20.63 4.81 -15.09
N GLY A 254 20.25 3.85 -14.27
CA GLY A 254 20.36 3.91 -12.82
C GLY A 254 19.63 2.75 -12.15
N THR A 255 19.97 2.45 -10.91
CA THR A 255 19.25 1.48 -10.07
C THR A 255 18.28 2.26 -9.19
N LEU A 256 17.02 1.80 -9.06
CA LEU A 256 16.17 2.32 -7.99
C LEU A 256 16.76 1.84 -6.66
N ALA A 257 17.19 2.78 -5.83
CA ALA A 257 17.44 2.50 -4.42
C ALA A 257 16.07 2.49 -3.74
N CYS A 258 15.36 1.37 -3.88
CA CYS A 258 14.37 0.97 -2.90
C CYS A 258 15.10 0.12 -1.87
#